data_AF-A0A1E7DIW0-F1
#
_entry.id   AF-A0A1E7DIW0-F1
#
_cell.length_a   1.000
_cell.length_b   1.000
_cell.length_c   1.000
_cell.angle_alpha   90.00
_cell.angle_beta   90.00
_cell.angle_gamma   90.00
#
_symmetry.space_group_name_H-M   'P 1'
#
loop_
_entity.id
_entity.type
_entity.pdbx_description
1 polymer ?
#
loop_
_entity_poly.entity_id
_entity_poly.type
_entity_poly.pdbx_seq_one_letter_code
_entity_poly.pdbx_strand_id
1 'polypeptide(L)'
;MSQDENPIRYFDNRLQKEAVKLLPGQYYATASDKALVTILGSCVAACIFDQEKKIGGMNHFMLPDLNFTTNLDACLATKYGVHAMNMLIDQLVHLGARRNKLMAKAFGGGKVLPGFVQQDIGRVNAEFVLEYLDDANIPLISSDLMSTYARKIYYFPADGNVYMKRIREFNNATLYERESTHRVLLSEQAKTGVISFSEQSHAYKSPRS
;
A
#
# COMPACT_ATOMS: atom_id res chain seq x y z
N MET A 1 -10.16 -21.37 2.63
CA MET A 1 -8.96 -20.56 2.32
C MET A 1 -8.79 -20.57 0.82
N SER A 2 -9.34 -19.56 0.13
CA SER A 2 -9.35 -19.48 -1.34
C SER A 2 -7.97 -19.08 -1.87
N GLN A 3 -7.67 -19.47 -3.12
CA GLN A 3 -6.36 -19.32 -3.76
C GLN A 3 -5.92 -17.86 -4.04
N ASP A 4 -6.69 -16.85 -3.59
CA ASP A 4 -6.49 -15.42 -3.90
C ASP A 4 -5.65 -14.62 -2.89
N GLU A 5 -5.28 -15.21 -1.74
CA GLU A 5 -4.48 -14.49 -0.73
C GLU A 5 -2.97 -14.43 -1.06
N ASN A 6 -2.46 -15.37 -1.86
CA ASN A 6 -1.03 -15.46 -2.14
C ASN A 6 -0.64 -14.59 -3.34
N PRO A 7 0.34 -13.67 -3.20
CA PRO A 7 0.84 -12.89 -4.32
C PRO A 7 1.36 -13.74 -5.47
N ILE A 8 1.11 -13.29 -6.71
CA ILE A 8 1.49 -14.00 -7.92
C ILE A 8 3.02 -13.95 -8.08
N ARG A 9 3.65 -15.12 -8.18
CA ARG A 9 5.11 -15.26 -8.36
C ARG A 9 5.43 -15.64 -9.80
N TYR A 10 6.46 -15.05 -10.37
CA TYR A 10 6.94 -15.35 -11.71
C TYR A 10 8.43 -15.02 -11.85
N PHE A 11 9.10 -15.52 -12.88
CA PHE A 11 10.45 -15.11 -13.22
C PHE A 11 10.40 -13.96 -14.24
N ASP A 12 10.99 -12.81 -13.93
CA ASP A 12 11.05 -11.67 -14.85
C ASP A 12 12.32 -11.73 -15.68
N ASN A 13 12.20 -12.11 -16.96
CA ASN A 13 13.32 -12.26 -17.88
C ASN A 13 14.09 -10.95 -18.13
N ARG A 14 13.50 -9.78 -17.89
CA ARG A 14 14.21 -8.50 -18.06
C ARG A 14 15.07 -8.16 -16.85
N LEU A 15 14.60 -8.54 -15.67
CA LEU A 15 15.32 -8.35 -14.41
C LEU A 15 16.27 -9.52 -14.09
N GLN A 16 16.13 -10.65 -14.80
CA GLN A 16 16.82 -11.92 -14.52
C GLN A 16 16.67 -12.33 -13.06
N LYS A 17 15.44 -12.20 -12.53
CA LYS A 17 15.17 -12.37 -11.10
C LYS A 17 13.74 -12.84 -10.87
N GLU A 18 13.50 -13.51 -9.75
CA GLU A 18 12.15 -13.80 -9.30
C GLU A 18 11.42 -12.51 -8.92
N ALA A 19 10.17 -12.41 -9.36
CA ALA A 19 9.30 -11.29 -9.13
C ALA A 19 7.99 -11.72 -8.45
N VAL A 20 7.49 -10.88 -7.56
CA VAL A 20 6.23 -11.06 -6.86
C VAL A 20 5.32 -9.89 -7.21
N LYS A 21 4.20 -10.17 -7.88
CA LYS A 21 3.21 -9.16 -8.25
C LYS A 21 2.19 -9.03 -7.13
N LEU A 22 2.04 -7.81 -6.61
CA LEU A 22 1.03 -7.46 -5.63
C LEU A 22 -0.19 -6.86 -6.30
N LEU A 23 -1.36 -7.38 -5.95
CA LEU A 23 -2.67 -6.82 -6.25
C LEU A 23 -3.16 -5.96 -5.07
N PRO A 24 -4.16 -5.10 -5.27
CA PRO A 24 -4.76 -4.35 -4.17
C PRO A 24 -5.17 -5.24 -2.99
N GLY A 25 -4.88 -4.79 -1.76
CA GLY A 25 -5.09 -5.52 -0.52
C GLY A 25 -3.96 -6.48 -0.14
N GLN A 26 -3.00 -6.73 -1.02
CA GLN A 26 -1.90 -7.65 -0.76
C GLN A 26 -0.65 -6.94 -0.23
N TYR A 27 0.16 -7.69 0.51
CA TYR A 27 1.50 -7.28 0.93
C TYR A 27 2.47 -8.45 0.80
N TYR A 28 3.77 -8.15 0.77
CA TYR A 28 4.81 -9.16 0.75
C TYR A 28 6.11 -8.63 1.37
N ALA A 29 6.72 -9.44 2.24
CA ALA A 29 8.00 -9.15 2.88
C ALA A 29 9.01 -10.25 2.55
N THR A 30 10.28 -9.90 2.38
CA THR A 30 11.32 -10.88 2.05
C THR A 30 12.72 -10.40 2.42
N ALA A 31 13.58 -11.37 2.75
CA ALA A 31 15.03 -11.22 2.84
C ALA A 31 15.77 -11.76 1.58
N SER A 32 15.02 -12.34 0.63
CA SER A 32 15.57 -12.92 -0.59
C SER A 32 15.70 -11.87 -1.68
N ASP A 33 16.62 -12.10 -2.60
CA ASP A 33 16.85 -11.24 -3.76
C ASP A 33 15.72 -11.39 -4.80
N LYS A 34 14.62 -10.68 -4.59
CA LYS A 34 13.40 -10.69 -5.42
C LYS A 34 12.97 -9.28 -5.78
N ALA A 35 12.26 -9.12 -6.89
CA ALA A 35 11.57 -7.87 -7.22
C ALA A 35 10.12 -7.91 -6.75
N LEU A 36 9.62 -6.86 -6.11
CA LEU A 36 8.19 -6.70 -5.81
C LEU A 36 7.59 -5.73 -6.83
N VAL A 37 6.49 -6.12 -7.47
CA VAL A 37 5.95 -5.41 -8.63
C VAL A 37 4.49 -5.08 -8.41
N THR A 38 4.10 -3.84 -8.69
CA THR A 38 2.68 -3.48 -8.69
C THR A 38 2.37 -2.33 -9.64
N ILE A 39 1.07 -2.11 -9.89
CA ILE A 39 0.56 -0.98 -10.67
C ILE A 39 -0.40 -0.19 -9.79
N LEU A 40 -0.22 1.13 -9.76
CA LEU A 40 -0.91 2.04 -8.85
C LEU A 40 -1.58 3.15 -9.68
N GLY A 41 -2.90 3.28 -9.52
CA GLY A 41 -3.63 4.51 -9.80
C GLY A 41 -3.92 5.21 -8.48
N SER A 42 -5.15 5.13 -7.97
CA SER A 42 -5.58 5.75 -6.72
C SER A 42 -5.04 5.06 -5.46
N CYS A 43 -4.70 3.77 -5.53
CA CYS A 43 -4.05 3.04 -4.44
C CYS A 43 -2.66 3.60 -4.10
N VAL A 44 -2.15 3.24 -2.93
CA VAL A 44 -0.78 3.54 -2.51
C VAL A 44 -0.03 2.26 -2.16
N ALA A 45 1.25 2.23 -2.51
CA ALA A 45 2.21 1.23 -2.03
C ALA A 45 3.24 1.90 -1.13
N ALA A 46 3.40 1.36 0.08
CA ALA A 46 4.53 1.63 0.95
C ALA A 46 5.58 0.52 0.77
N CYS A 47 6.79 0.91 0.41
CA CYS A 47 7.98 0.07 0.34
C CYS A 47 8.80 0.32 1.61
N ILE A 48 8.85 -0.63 2.53
CA ILE A 48 9.54 -0.50 3.82
C ILE A 48 10.74 -1.46 3.85
N PHE A 49 11.88 -1.03 4.38
CA PHE A 49 13.09 -1.86 4.46
C PHE A 49 14.04 -1.45 5.59
N ASP A 50 14.81 -2.43 6.06
CA ASP A 50 16.04 -2.24 6.84
C ASP A 50 17.23 -2.48 5.90
N GLN A 51 17.94 -1.39 5.57
CA GLN A 51 19.01 -1.41 4.57
C GLN A 51 20.21 -2.30 4.98
N GLU A 52 20.59 -2.32 6.25
CA GLU A 52 21.76 -3.11 6.66
C GLU A 52 21.41 -4.60 6.75
N LYS A 53 20.16 -4.93 7.13
CA LYS A 53 19.68 -6.33 7.15
C LYS A 53 19.31 -6.83 5.75
N LYS A 54 19.14 -5.95 4.77
CA LYS A 54 18.67 -6.27 3.40
C LYS A 54 17.31 -6.98 3.41
N ILE A 55 16.45 -6.58 4.35
CA ILE A 55 15.10 -7.10 4.49
C ILE A 55 14.15 -5.98 4.15
N GLY A 56 13.21 -6.26 3.27
CA GLY A 56 12.21 -5.27 2.88
C GLY A 56 10.94 -5.90 2.37
N GLY A 57 9.95 -5.06 2.16
CA GLY A 57 8.65 -5.49 1.72
C GLY A 57 7.83 -4.34 1.19
N MET A 58 6.73 -4.69 0.56
CA MET A 58 5.83 -3.75 -0.08
C MET A 58 4.40 -4.16 0.21
N ASN A 59 3.54 -3.19 0.48
CA ASN A 59 2.09 -3.39 0.45
C ASN A 59 1.48 -2.69 -0.77
N HIS A 60 0.22 -2.99 -1.04
CA HIS A 60 -0.62 -2.27 -1.98
C HIS A 60 -1.97 -2.10 -1.30
N PHE A 61 -2.20 -0.94 -0.69
CA PHE A 61 -3.43 -0.70 0.05
C PHE A 61 -4.30 0.35 -0.64
N MET A 62 -5.59 0.28 -0.33
CA MET A 62 -6.61 1.27 -0.64
C MET A 62 -7.50 1.37 0.59
N LEU A 63 -7.84 2.59 1.01
CA LEU A 63 -8.82 2.80 2.08
C LEU A 63 -10.24 2.54 1.54
N PRO A 64 -11.15 2.01 2.35
CA PRO A 64 -12.54 1.81 1.94
C PRO A 64 -13.22 3.15 1.64
N ASP A 65 -14.11 3.15 0.65
CA ASP A 65 -14.92 4.31 0.25
C ASP A 65 -16.13 4.41 1.17
N LEU A 66 -15.86 4.85 2.40
CA LEU A 66 -16.88 5.20 3.36
C LEU A 66 -17.16 6.67 3.14
N ASN A 67 -18.43 7.09 3.13
CA ASN A 67 -18.82 8.46 2.76
C ASN A 67 -18.20 9.56 3.66
N PHE A 68 -17.32 9.23 4.62
CA PHE A 68 -16.70 10.10 5.64
C PHE A 68 -17.71 11.04 6.30
N THR A 69 -19.00 10.70 6.22
CA THR A 69 -20.13 11.47 6.73
C THR A 69 -20.23 11.36 8.24
N THR A 70 -19.60 10.34 8.81
CA THR A 70 -19.57 10.10 10.25
C THR A 70 -18.13 9.91 10.73
N ASN A 71 -17.87 10.25 12.00
CA ASN A 71 -16.59 9.97 12.65
C ASN A 71 -16.29 8.45 12.70
N LEU A 72 -17.32 7.61 12.70
CA LEU A 72 -17.18 6.16 12.69
C LEU A 72 -16.61 5.67 11.35
N ASP A 73 -17.10 6.21 10.24
CA ASP A 73 -16.63 5.90 8.89
C ASP A 73 -15.15 6.25 8.72
N ALA A 74 -14.76 7.46 9.15
CA ALA A 74 -13.36 7.89 9.11
C ALA A 74 -12.47 6.96 9.96
N CYS A 75 -12.91 6.63 11.18
CA CYS A 75 -12.20 5.71 12.07
C CYS A 75 -12.01 4.31 11.46
N LEU A 76 -13.05 3.78 10.79
CA LEU A 76 -12.94 2.49 10.11
C LEU A 76 -11.92 2.56 8.97
N ALA A 77 -12.00 3.55 8.08
CA ALA A 77 -11.02 3.69 7.00
C ALA A 77 -9.57 3.75 7.54
N THR A 78 -9.32 4.56 8.57
CA THR A 78 -8.00 4.61 9.23
C THR A 78 -7.56 3.25 9.77
N LYS A 79 -8.46 2.50 10.44
CA LYS A 79 -8.14 1.15 10.95
C LYS A 79 -7.70 0.19 9.85
N TYR A 80 -8.31 0.25 8.67
CA TYR A 80 -7.92 -0.55 7.52
C TYR A 80 -6.49 -0.25 7.07
N GLY A 81 -6.18 1.03 6.86
CA GLY A 81 -4.83 1.45 6.47
C GLY A 81 -3.79 1.06 7.52
N VAL A 82 -4.10 1.30 8.81
CA VAL A 82 -3.22 0.95 9.94
C VAL A 82 -2.94 -0.54 9.97
N HIS A 83 -3.97 -1.37 9.78
CA HIS A 83 -3.81 -2.82 9.72
C HIS A 83 -2.89 -3.24 8.56
N ALA A 84 -3.10 -2.71 7.36
CA ALA A 84 -2.27 -3.03 6.19
C ALA A 84 -0.79 -2.64 6.37
N MET A 85 -0.51 -1.54 7.05
CA MET A 85 0.85 -1.11 7.36
C MET A 85 1.48 -1.95 8.48
N ASN A 86 0.73 -2.23 9.57
CA ASN A 86 1.20 -3.04 10.68
C ASN A 86 1.54 -4.47 10.22
N MET A 87 0.69 -5.10 9.41
CA MET A 87 0.95 -6.45 8.88
C MET A 87 2.26 -6.52 8.08
N LEU A 88 2.56 -5.50 7.29
CA LEU A 88 3.84 -5.43 6.59
C LEU A 88 5.01 -5.29 7.57
N ILE A 89 4.93 -4.36 8.53
CA ILE A 89 6.00 -4.10 9.49
C ILE A 89 6.26 -5.32 10.38
N ASP A 90 5.22 -5.97 10.88
CA ASP A 90 5.33 -7.16 11.73
C ASP A 90 6.03 -8.30 10.98
N GLN A 91 5.70 -8.50 9.71
CA GLN A 91 6.37 -9.50 8.87
C GLN A 91 7.84 -9.15 8.60
N LEU A 92 8.17 -7.88 8.42
CA LEU A 92 9.57 -7.45 8.29
C LEU A 92 10.37 -7.73 9.57
N VAL A 93 9.79 -7.40 10.72
CA VAL A 93 10.42 -7.65 12.03
C VAL A 93 10.56 -9.15 12.28
N HIS A 94 9.54 -9.94 11.93
CA HIS A 94 9.59 -11.40 12.03
C HIS A 94 10.72 -12.01 11.17
N LEU A 95 10.99 -11.43 10.00
CA LEU A 95 12.13 -11.81 9.16
C LEU A 95 13.49 -11.34 9.69
N GLY A 96 13.52 -10.51 10.74
CA GLY A 96 14.73 -10.02 11.39
C GLY A 96 15.11 -8.57 11.07
N ALA A 97 14.22 -7.79 10.44
CA ALA A 97 14.42 -6.36 10.27
C ALA A 97 14.35 -5.64 11.63
N ARG A 98 15.16 -4.61 11.83
CA ARG A 98 15.12 -3.83 13.07
C ARG A 98 14.13 -2.70 12.92
N ARG A 99 13.09 -2.71 13.76
CA ARG A 99 12.00 -1.73 13.72
C ARG A 99 12.49 -0.28 13.72
N ASN A 100 13.50 0.03 14.54
CA ASN A 100 14.11 1.37 14.66
C ASN A 100 15.09 1.74 13.53
N LYS A 101 15.30 0.86 12.54
CA LYS A 101 16.13 1.09 11.36
C LYS A 101 15.33 1.00 10.07
N LEU A 102 14.00 0.85 10.17
CA LEU A 102 13.12 0.85 9.01
C LEU A 102 13.11 2.24 8.36
N MET A 103 13.14 2.24 7.04
CA MET A 103 12.91 3.39 6.18
C MET A 103 11.82 3.06 5.17
N ALA A 104 11.14 4.08 4.68
CA ALA A 104 10.03 3.92 3.74
C ALA A 104 10.24 4.71 2.45
N LYS A 105 9.66 4.17 1.36
CA LYS A 105 9.36 4.90 0.13
C LYS A 105 7.88 4.71 -0.21
N ALA A 106 7.22 5.72 -0.75
CA ALA A 106 5.78 5.67 -1.01
C ALA A 106 5.43 6.10 -2.44
N PHE A 107 4.56 5.35 -3.10
CA PHE A 107 4.16 5.60 -4.49
C PHE A 107 2.66 5.42 -4.66
N GLY A 108 2.04 6.16 -5.59
CA GLY A 108 0.63 6.00 -5.92
C GLY A 108 -0.22 7.25 -5.64
N GLY A 109 -1.43 7.06 -5.14
CA GLY A 109 -2.37 8.15 -4.84
C GLY A 109 -2.73 9.01 -6.05
N GLY A 110 -2.63 8.45 -7.26
CA GLY A 110 -2.81 9.18 -8.50
C GLY A 110 -4.28 9.39 -8.88
N LYS A 111 -4.56 10.52 -9.54
CA LYS A 111 -5.86 10.84 -10.14
C LYS A 111 -5.84 10.52 -11.63
N VAL A 112 -6.18 9.27 -11.95
CA VAL A 112 -6.01 8.69 -13.29
C VAL A 112 -7.21 8.85 -14.24
N LEU A 113 -8.35 9.35 -13.77
CA LEU A 113 -9.53 9.62 -14.61
C LEU A 113 -10.11 11.03 -14.41
N PRO A 114 -10.39 11.77 -15.51
CA PRO A 114 -11.19 12.99 -15.47
C PRO A 114 -12.69 12.62 -15.43
N GLY A 115 -13.45 13.08 -14.42
CA GLY A 115 -14.91 12.97 -14.42
C GLY A 115 -15.58 12.70 -13.07
N PHE A 116 -14.86 12.20 -12.07
CA PHE A 116 -15.41 12.00 -10.73
C PHE A 116 -15.02 13.17 -9.81
N VAL A 117 -16.01 14.01 -9.51
CA VAL A 117 -15.92 15.16 -8.59
C VAL A 117 -16.15 14.72 -7.13
N GLN A 118 -16.54 13.47 -6.88
CA GLN A 118 -16.77 12.96 -5.53
C GLN A 118 -15.60 12.07 -5.06
N GLN A 119 -14.81 12.67 -4.18
CA GLN A 119 -13.72 12.13 -3.37
C GLN A 119 -12.41 11.80 -4.10
N ASP A 120 -11.38 12.59 -3.76
CA ASP A 120 -10.00 12.37 -4.17
C ASP A 120 -9.38 11.24 -3.34
N ILE A 121 -9.86 10.00 -3.55
CA ILE A 121 -9.41 8.79 -2.85
C ILE A 121 -7.89 8.66 -2.91
N GLY A 122 -7.30 9.01 -4.06
CA GLY A 122 -5.85 9.03 -4.24
C GLY A 122 -5.15 9.94 -3.25
N ARG A 123 -5.65 11.16 -3.07
CA ARG A 123 -5.17 12.10 -2.05
C ARG A 123 -5.36 11.56 -0.64
N VAL A 124 -6.54 11.01 -0.29
CA VAL A 124 -6.80 10.45 1.05
C VAL A 124 -5.84 9.29 1.38
N ASN A 125 -5.61 8.37 0.45
CA ASN A 125 -4.65 7.28 0.62
C ASN A 125 -3.21 7.80 0.81
N ALA A 126 -2.84 8.85 0.07
CA ALA A 126 -1.52 9.46 0.14
C ALA A 126 -1.31 10.26 1.43
N GLU A 127 -2.31 11.01 1.90
CA GLU A 127 -2.28 11.69 3.20
C GLU A 127 -2.15 10.67 4.33
N PHE A 128 -2.96 9.61 4.29
CA PHE A 128 -2.88 8.53 5.27
C PHE A 128 -1.49 7.90 5.39
N VAL A 129 -0.81 7.58 4.27
CA VAL A 129 0.53 6.95 4.36
C VAL A 129 1.56 7.91 4.93
N LEU A 130 1.44 9.20 4.65
CA LEU A 130 2.35 10.22 5.16
C LEU A 130 2.19 10.36 6.68
N GLU A 131 0.96 10.52 7.15
CA GLU A 131 0.64 10.61 8.58
C GLU A 131 1.06 9.34 9.33
N TYR A 132 0.72 8.17 8.80
CA TYR A 132 1.08 6.90 9.44
C TYR A 132 2.60 6.75 9.61
N LEU A 133 3.39 7.09 8.57
CA LEU A 133 4.85 6.94 8.62
C LEU A 133 5.49 7.91 9.62
N ASP A 134 4.96 9.14 9.70
CA ASP A 134 5.40 10.15 10.67
C ASP A 134 5.10 9.69 12.11
N ASP A 135 3.86 9.27 12.38
CA ASP A 135 3.45 8.74 13.69
C ASP A 135 4.28 7.51 14.10
N ALA A 136 4.58 6.63 13.14
CA ALA A 136 5.38 5.43 13.36
C ALA A 136 6.89 5.71 13.50
N ASN A 137 7.34 6.97 13.33
CA ASN A 137 8.75 7.37 13.30
C ASN A 137 9.56 6.57 12.25
N ILE A 138 8.96 6.29 11.08
CA ILE A 138 9.61 5.61 9.96
C ILE A 138 9.94 6.66 8.89
N PRO A 139 11.22 7.03 8.68
CA PRO A 139 11.59 8.07 7.74
C PRO A 139 11.14 7.74 6.31
N LEU A 140 10.39 8.66 5.69
CA LEU A 140 10.06 8.61 4.27
C LEU A 140 11.21 9.22 3.45
N ILE A 141 12.04 8.37 2.86
CA ILE A 141 13.27 8.81 2.16
C ILE A 141 13.03 9.15 0.69
N SER A 142 11.89 8.75 0.12
CA SER A 142 11.51 9.07 -1.27
C SER A 142 10.03 8.81 -1.53
N SER A 143 9.39 9.61 -2.37
CA SER A 143 8.00 9.39 -2.76
C SER A 143 7.65 9.95 -4.13
N ASP A 144 6.66 9.34 -4.80
CA ASP A 144 5.94 9.91 -5.95
C ASP A 144 4.44 9.65 -5.76
N LEU A 145 3.76 10.61 -5.14
CA LEU A 145 2.35 10.56 -4.72
C LEU A 145 1.50 11.58 -5.51
N MET A 146 0.17 11.49 -5.41
CA MET A 146 -0.77 12.56 -5.83
C MET A 146 -0.60 13.10 -7.26
N SER A 147 -0.20 12.26 -8.23
CA SER A 147 0.02 12.69 -9.63
C SER A 147 -1.17 12.38 -10.53
N THR A 148 -1.16 12.88 -11.76
CA THR A 148 -2.23 12.70 -12.75
C THR A 148 -2.06 11.45 -13.63
N TYR A 149 -1.19 10.52 -13.26
CA TYR A 149 -0.85 9.33 -14.04
C TYR A 149 -0.77 8.06 -13.16
N ALA A 150 -0.98 6.91 -13.79
CA ALA A 150 -0.74 5.61 -13.17
C ALA A 150 0.76 5.30 -13.17
N ARG A 151 1.19 4.40 -12.27
CA ARG A 151 2.59 4.02 -12.13
C ARG A 151 2.70 2.52 -12.07
N LYS A 152 3.67 1.96 -12.78
CA LYS A 152 4.18 0.62 -12.48
C LYS A 152 5.48 0.77 -11.72
N ILE A 153 5.56 0.14 -10.55
CA ILE A 153 6.78 0.14 -9.74
C ILE A 153 7.37 -1.27 -9.69
N TYR A 154 8.70 -1.31 -9.70
CA TYR A 154 9.53 -2.47 -9.44
C TYR A 154 10.42 -2.12 -8.26
N TYR A 155 10.17 -2.74 -7.12
CA TYR A 155 10.88 -2.51 -5.88
C TYR A 155 11.85 -3.66 -5.60
N PHE A 156 13.05 -3.33 -5.12
CA PHE A 156 14.10 -4.26 -4.77
C PHE A 156 14.36 -4.15 -3.25
N PRO A 157 13.79 -5.05 -2.43
CA PRO A 157 13.88 -5.01 -0.98
C PRO A 157 15.30 -5.02 -0.41
N ALA A 158 16.23 -5.67 -1.11
CA ALA A 158 17.59 -5.88 -0.63
C ALA A 158 18.40 -4.58 -0.50
N ASP A 159 18.12 -3.58 -1.33
CA ASP A 159 18.83 -2.29 -1.36
C ASP A 159 17.88 -1.07 -1.28
N GLY A 160 16.57 -1.31 -1.27
CA GLY A 160 15.55 -0.28 -1.20
C GLY A 160 15.29 0.44 -2.53
N ASN A 161 15.87 -0.01 -3.65
CA ASN A 161 15.74 0.66 -4.94
C ASN A 161 14.35 0.48 -5.56
N VAL A 162 13.89 1.49 -6.28
CA VAL A 162 12.61 1.46 -7.00
C VAL A 162 12.81 1.97 -8.42
N TYR A 163 12.46 1.15 -9.41
CA TYR A 163 12.24 1.62 -10.77
C TYR A 163 10.75 1.89 -10.96
N MET A 164 10.43 3.13 -11.34
CA MET A 164 9.07 3.56 -11.59
C MET A 164 8.89 3.92 -13.07
N LYS A 165 7.91 3.29 -13.71
CA LYS A 165 7.44 3.66 -15.03
C LYS A 165 6.11 4.41 -14.92
N ARG A 166 6.09 5.65 -15.41
CA ARG A 166 4.85 6.42 -15.60
C ARG A 166 4.04 5.82 -16.74
N ILE A 167 2.76 5.59 -16.50
CA ILE A 167 1.82 5.06 -17.48
C ILE A 167 0.86 6.20 -17.83
N ARG A 168 1.08 6.82 -19.00
CA ARG A 168 0.27 7.93 -19.52
C ARG A 168 -0.76 7.47 -20.55
N GLU A 169 -0.44 6.43 -21.29
CA GLU A 169 -1.26 5.83 -22.33
C GLU A 169 -1.42 4.34 -22.01
N PHE A 170 -2.50 4.02 -21.32
CA PHE A 170 -2.97 2.64 -21.18
C PHE A 170 -4.47 2.69 -21.46
N ASN A 171 -5.06 1.56 -21.84
CA ASN A 171 -6.50 1.39 -21.69
C ASN A 171 -6.82 1.49 -20.18
N ASN A 172 -7.01 2.73 -19.70
CA ASN A 172 -7.32 3.08 -18.32
C ASN A 172 -8.51 2.26 -17.81
N ALA A 173 -9.38 1.79 -18.71
CA ALA A 173 -10.47 0.85 -18.44
C ALA A 173 -10.04 -0.34 -17.57
N THR A 174 -8.94 -1.03 -17.88
CA THR A 174 -8.55 -2.24 -17.12
C THR A 174 -8.01 -1.96 -15.73
N LEU A 175 -7.33 -0.82 -15.52
CA LEU A 175 -6.87 -0.40 -14.20
C LEU A 175 -8.04 0.14 -13.38
N TYR A 176 -8.91 0.92 -14.01
CA TYR A 176 -10.12 1.44 -13.41
C TYR A 176 -11.07 0.34 -12.95
N GLU A 177 -11.32 -0.66 -13.79
CA GLU A 177 -12.21 -1.79 -13.46
C GLU A 177 -11.68 -2.57 -12.26
N ARG A 178 -10.36 -2.75 -12.18
CA ARG A 178 -9.70 -3.39 -11.04
C ARG A 178 -9.80 -2.55 -9.76
N GLU A 179 -9.51 -1.25 -9.83
CA GLU A 179 -9.63 -0.36 -8.68
C GLU A 179 -11.08 -0.24 -8.20
N SER A 180 -12.03 -0.17 -9.13
CA SER A 180 -13.46 -0.07 -8.81
C SER A 180 -13.98 -1.35 -8.17
N THR A 181 -13.66 -2.51 -8.74
CA THR A 181 -14.03 -3.81 -8.16
C THR A 181 -13.46 -3.95 -6.75
N HIS A 182 -12.17 -3.64 -6.56
CA HIS A 182 -11.54 -3.73 -5.25
C HIS A 182 -12.15 -2.76 -4.24
N ARG A 183 -12.46 -1.53 -4.65
CA ARG A 183 -13.10 -0.52 -3.80
C ARG A 183 -14.46 -0.97 -3.29
N VAL A 184 -15.28 -1.58 -4.15
CA VAL A 184 -16.59 -2.12 -3.77
C VAL A 184 -16.42 -3.23 -2.73
N LEU A 185 -15.52 -4.19 -2.98
CA LEU A 185 -15.26 -5.29 -2.05
C LEU A 185 -14.77 -4.80 -0.67
N LEU A 186 -13.83 -3.85 -0.65
CA LEU A 186 -13.35 -3.24 0.60
C LEU A 186 -14.47 -2.56 1.38
N SER A 187 -15.36 -1.85 0.68
CA SER A 187 -16.46 -1.12 1.30
C SER A 187 -17.53 -2.07 1.87
N GLU A 188 -17.78 -3.21 1.21
CA GLU A 188 -18.65 -4.27 1.72
C GLU A 188 -18.05 -4.97 2.95
N GLN A 189 -16.74 -5.27 2.92
CA GLN A 189 -16.04 -5.83 4.07
C GLN A 189 -16.08 -4.88 5.28
N ALA A 190 -15.96 -3.57 5.04
CA ALA A 190 -15.99 -2.57 6.11
C ALA A 190 -17.37 -2.48 6.78
N LYS A 191 -18.44 -2.62 5.99
CA LYS A 191 -19.83 -2.59 6.48
C LYS A 191 -20.23 -3.86 7.24
N THR A 192 -19.69 -5.01 6.84
CA THR A 192 -20.07 -6.31 7.41
C THR A 192 -19.32 -6.64 8.70
N GLY A 193 -18.31 -5.85 9.09
CA GLY A 193 -17.52 -6.09 10.30
C GLY A 193 -16.71 -7.39 10.26
N VAL A 194 -16.60 -8.03 9.09
CA VAL A 194 -15.91 -9.32 8.88
C VAL A 194 -14.39 -9.19 9.03
N ILE A 195 -13.89 -7.97 9.26
CA ILE A 195 -12.53 -7.83 9.79
C ILE A 195 -12.56 -8.20 11.27
N SER A 196 -12.05 -9.40 11.53
CA SER A 196 -11.51 -9.80 12.82
C SER A 196 -10.35 -8.85 13.19
N PHE A 197 -10.68 -7.66 13.66
CA PHE A 197 -9.75 -6.78 14.35
C PHE A 197 -9.50 -7.44 15.71
N SER A 198 -8.50 -8.32 15.79
CA SER A 198 -7.99 -8.72 17.10
C SER A 198 -7.53 -7.44 17.79
N GLU A 199 -8.14 -7.15 18.94
CA GLU A 199 -7.89 -5.94 19.71
C GLU A 199 -6.41 -5.87 20.12
N GLN A 200 -5.63 -5.10 19.37
CA GLN A 200 -4.45 -4.42 19.91
C GLN A 200 -4.60 -2.93 19.63
N SER A 201 -5.47 -2.34 20.44
CA SER A 201 -5.53 -0.92 20.71
C SER A 201 -4.24 -0.49 21.44
N HIS A 202 -3.23 -0.08 20.70
CA HIS A 202 -2.22 0.85 21.23
C HIS A 202 -2.39 2.20 20.54
N ALA A 203 -3.28 2.98 21.17
CA ALA A 203 -3.29 4.44 21.23
C ALA A 203 -3.00 5.21 19.92
N TYR A 204 -4.00 5.29 19.03
CA TYR A 204 -4.14 6.47 18.17
C TYR A 204 -4.70 7.60 19.03
N LYS A 205 -3.81 8.40 19.63
CA LYS A 205 -4.19 9.67 20.26
C LYS A 205 -3.87 10.79 19.28
N SER A 206 -4.92 11.40 18.73
CA SER A 206 -4.86 12.71 18.07
C SER A 206 -4.14 13.72 18.98
N PRO A 207 -3.19 14.53 18.48
CA PRO A 207 -2.87 15.80 19.10
C PRO A 207 -3.99 16.78 18.78
N ARG A 208 -4.59 17.36 19.83
CA ARG A 208 -5.46 18.54 19.74
C ARG A 208 -4.59 19.80 19.68
N SER A 209 -5.08 20.78 18.93
CA SER A 209 -4.99 22.25 19.07
C SER A 209 -3.67 22.86 19.56
#